data_AF-A0A7W1DA14-F1
#
_entry.id   AF-A0A7W1DA14-F1
#
_cell.length_a   1.000
_cell.length_b   1.000
_cell.length_c   1.000
_cell.angle_alpha   90.00
_cell.angle_beta   90.00
_cell.angle_gamma   90.00
#
_symmetry.space_group_name_H-M   'P 1'
#
loop_
_entity.id
_entity.type
_entity.pdbx_description
1 polymer ?
#
loop_
_entity_poly.entity_id
_entity_poly.type
_entity_poly.pdbx_seq_one_letter_code
_entity_poly.pdbx_strand_id
1 'polypeptide(L)'
;MENQFAQLVQKSADLNWCVQIYCTTCGAMDFRNSLAEISQNDGSKLVEILSELDIEEFTQLQNWGECLRLAFYDLRFPFLQTEILTEWLPKINDNIRFTDWILFYVVRYLPDNNEVRNAWISKCADLAVESQDESSIESLIWTLRADLPKFKELSEIVKRLSSNSPKIKRTIVTTSIV
;
A
#
# COMPACT_ATOMS: atom_id res chain seq x y z
N MET A 1 3.50 -20.16 8.25
CA MET A 1 3.41 -18.71 8.51
C MET A 1 3.63 -18.44 10.01
N GLU A 2 4.82 -17.93 10.37
CA GLU A 2 5.23 -17.66 11.77
C GLU A 2 4.92 -16.22 12.23
N ASN A 3 4.54 -15.34 11.32
CA ASN A 3 4.29 -13.92 11.62
C ASN A 3 2.94 -13.70 12.34
N GLN A 4 2.95 -13.02 13.49
CA GLN A 4 1.78 -12.80 14.33
C GLN A 4 0.68 -11.97 13.65
N PHE A 5 1.04 -10.95 12.87
CA PHE A 5 0.05 -10.16 12.14
C PHE A 5 -0.61 -10.98 11.03
N ALA A 6 0.18 -11.76 10.30
CA ALA A 6 -0.35 -12.62 9.25
C ALA A 6 -1.27 -13.73 9.82
N GLN A 7 -0.94 -14.29 10.99
CA GLN A 7 -1.83 -15.19 11.74
C GLN A 7 -3.12 -14.49 12.17
N LEU A 8 -3.06 -13.23 12.59
CA LEU A 8 -4.24 -12.43 12.93
C LEU A 8 -5.13 -12.20 11.69
N VAL A 9 -4.54 -11.93 10.52
CA VAL A 9 -5.30 -11.83 9.26
C VAL A 9 -6.01 -13.13 8.94
N GLN A 10 -5.31 -14.28 9.01
CA GLN A 10 -5.94 -15.58 8.78
C GLN A 10 -7.07 -15.85 9.77
N LYS A 11 -6.85 -15.61 11.07
CA LYS A 11 -7.87 -15.75 12.11
C LYS A 11 -9.10 -14.89 11.83
N SER A 12 -8.90 -13.66 11.35
CA SER A 12 -10.00 -12.76 11.00
C SER A 12 -10.88 -13.31 9.87
N ALA A 13 -10.27 -13.98 8.89
CA ALA A 13 -10.99 -14.64 7.81
C ALA A 13 -11.76 -15.87 8.34
N ASP A 14 -11.11 -16.72 9.12
CA ASP A 14 -11.71 -17.93 9.68
C ASP A 14 -12.93 -17.62 10.57
N LEU A 15 -12.86 -16.53 11.32
CA LEU A 15 -13.92 -16.08 12.22
C LEU A 15 -14.88 -15.08 11.59
N ASN A 16 -14.73 -14.75 10.30
CA ASN A 16 -15.52 -13.76 9.58
C ASN A 16 -15.60 -12.39 10.27
N TRP A 17 -14.48 -11.93 10.82
CA TRP A 17 -14.39 -10.62 11.46
C TRP A 17 -14.53 -9.50 10.43
N CYS A 18 -15.22 -8.42 10.84
CA CYS A 18 -15.26 -7.21 10.04
C CYS A 18 -13.89 -6.54 10.06
N VAL A 19 -13.35 -6.24 8.87
CA VAL A 19 -12.07 -5.55 8.68
C VAL A 19 -12.23 -4.24 7.90
N GLN A 20 -13.46 -3.75 7.79
CA GLN A 20 -13.76 -2.49 7.11
C GLN A 20 -13.35 -1.31 7.99
N ILE A 21 -12.41 -0.50 7.51
CA ILE A 21 -11.80 0.62 8.25
C ILE A 21 -12.82 1.63 8.82
N TYR A 22 -13.91 1.90 8.09
CA TYR A 22 -14.95 2.85 8.47
C TYR A 22 -16.32 2.18 8.71
N CYS A 23 -16.32 0.96 9.25
CA CYS A 23 -17.57 0.27 9.59
C CYS A 23 -18.30 1.02 10.71
N THR A 24 -19.44 1.66 10.39
CA THR A 24 -20.25 2.39 11.38
C THR A 24 -21.07 1.48 12.29
N THR A 25 -21.14 0.18 12.00
CA THR A 25 -21.89 -0.80 12.80
C THR A 25 -21.04 -1.38 13.93
N CYS A 26 -19.86 -1.91 13.61
CA CYS A 26 -19.02 -2.60 14.59
C CYS A 26 -17.59 -2.05 14.68
N GLY A 27 -17.24 -1.02 13.91
CA GLY A 27 -15.92 -0.38 13.97
C GLY A 27 -14.72 -1.28 13.66
N ALA A 28 -14.94 -2.50 13.13
CA ALA A 28 -13.93 -3.56 13.07
C ALA A 28 -13.32 -3.92 14.45
N MET A 29 -14.12 -3.83 15.52
CA MET A 29 -13.60 -3.92 16.89
C MET A 29 -12.90 -5.24 17.23
N ASP A 30 -13.40 -6.39 16.75
CA ASP A 30 -12.74 -7.68 17.03
C ASP A 30 -11.31 -7.71 16.50
N PHE A 31 -11.12 -7.26 15.26
CA PHE A 31 -9.80 -7.16 14.65
C PHE A 31 -8.92 -6.13 15.36
N ARG A 32 -9.44 -4.92 15.60
CA ARG A 32 -8.69 -3.84 16.26
C ARG A 32 -8.24 -4.19 17.68
N ASN A 33 -9.10 -4.87 18.46
CA ASN A 33 -8.76 -5.31 19.80
C ASN A 33 -7.63 -6.35 19.76
N SER A 34 -7.71 -7.35 18.88
CA SER A 34 -6.63 -8.34 18.71
C SER A 34 -5.35 -7.71 18.14
N LEU A 35 -5.45 -6.70 17.28
CA LEU A 35 -4.31 -5.94 16.80
C LEU A 35 -3.63 -5.16 17.94
N ALA A 36 -4.41 -4.54 18.82
CA ALA A 36 -3.89 -3.81 19.98
C ALA A 36 -3.15 -4.76 20.95
N GLU A 37 -3.64 -5.99 21.13
CA GLU A 37 -2.99 -7.01 21.96
C GLU A 37 -1.58 -7.37 21.44
N ILE A 38 -1.39 -7.48 20.12
CA ILE A 38 -0.06 -7.76 19.54
C ILE A 38 0.84 -6.52 19.43
N SER A 39 0.24 -5.34 19.28
CA SER A 39 0.97 -4.08 19.03
C SER A 39 1.72 -3.56 20.26
N GLN A 40 1.24 -3.88 21.47
CA GLN A 40 1.69 -3.25 22.73
C GLN A 40 1.55 -1.70 22.70
N ASN A 41 1.66 -1.05 23.86
CA ASN A 41 1.16 0.33 24.09
C ASN A 41 1.78 1.45 23.23
N ASP A 42 2.94 1.24 22.60
CA ASP A 42 3.66 2.26 21.83
C ASP A 42 3.73 2.01 20.32
N GLY A 43 3.24 0.86 19.85
CA GLY A 43 3.27 0.50 18.43
C GLY A 43 4.62 -0.02 17.92
N SER A 44 5.67 -0.02 18.74
CA SER A 44 7.00 -0.51 18.35
C SER A 44 6.99 -1.99 17.99
N LYS A 45 6.25 -2.81 18.76
CA LYS A 45 6.12 -4.23 18.49
C LYS A 45 5.39 -4.50 17.18
N LEU A 46 4.40 -3.68 16.84
CA LEU A 46 3.71 -3.81 15.55
C LEU A 46 4.64 -3.49 14.38
N VAL A 47 5.55 -2.51 14.52
CA VAL A 47 6.57 -2.24 13.50
C VAL A 47 7.46 -3.47 13.28
N GLU A 48 8.01 -4.05 14.35
CA GLU A 48 8.83 -5.26 14.27
C GLU A 48 8.09 -6.39 13.54
N ILE A 49 6.86 -6.68 13.96
CA ILE A 49 6.02 -7.73 13.36
C ILE A 49 5.75 -7.43 11.88
N LEU A 50 5.40 -6.20 11.52
CA LEU A 50 5.11 -5.84 10.12
C LEU A 50 6.38 -5.90 9.26
N SER A 51 7.52 -5.42 9.75
CA SER A 51 8.80 -5.43 9.05
C SER A 51 9.29 -6.82 8.69
N GLU A 52 8.89 -7.85 9.44
CA GLU A 52 9.22 -9.26 9.22
C GLU A 52 8.21 -10.02 8.34
N LEU A 53 7.23 -9.34 7.74
CA LEU A 53 6.29 -10.02 6.85
C LEU A 53 6.98 -10.64 5.63
N ASP A 54 6.66 -11.91 5.38
CA ASP A 54 6.80 -12.51 4.06
C ASP A 54 5.67 -11.96 3.16
N ILE A 55 6.03 -11.04 2.27
CA ILE A 55 5.06 -10.32 1.41
C ILE A 55 4.37 -11.28 0.43
N GLU A 56 5.07 -12.30 -0.07
CA GLU A 56 4.52 -13.24 -1.03
C GLU A 56 3.45 -14.11 -0.38
N GLU A 57 3.76 -14.72 0.78
CA GLU A 57 2.78 -15.51 1.54
C GLU A 57 1.62 -14.64 2.04
N PHE A 58 1.92 -13.45 2.57
CA PHE A 58 0.93 -12.56 3.16
C PHE A 58 -0.13 -12.10 2.15
N THR A 59 0.27 -11.83 0.91
CA THR A 59 -0.66 -11.36 -0.14
C THR A 59 -1.62 -12.45 -0.65
N GLN A 60 -1.42 -13.72 -0.26
CA GLN A 60 -2.36 -14.81 -0.52
C GLN A 60 -3.52 -14.86 0.49
N LEU A 61 -3.40 -14.18 1.63
CA LEU A 61 -4.42 -14.21 2.66
C LEU A 61 -5.69 -13.45 2.25
N GLN A 62 -6.85 -13.95 2.67
CA GLN A 62 -8.09 -13.23 2.44
C GLN A 62 -8.09 -11.89 3.20
N ASN A 63 -8.54 -10.83 2.53
CA ASN A 63 -8.65 -9.47 3.10
C ASN A 63 -7.33 -8.84 3.60
N TRP A 64 -6.16 -9.36 3.22
CA TRP A 64 -4.86 -8.86 3.70
C TRP A 64 -4.73 -7.33 3.61
N GLY A 65 -5.21 -6.73 2.52
CA GLY A 65 -5.11 -5.29 2.28
C GLY A 65 -5.94 -4.47 3.25
N GLU A 66 -7.17 -4.89 3.55
CA GLU A 66 -8.02 -4.17 4.51
C GLU A 66 -7.49 -4.32 5.94
N CYS A 67 -7.01 -5.52 6.31
CA CYS A 67 -6.32 -5.74 7.57
C CYS A 67 -5.07 -4.86 7.71
N LEU A 68 -4.26 -4.78 6.65
CA LEU A 68 -3.07 -3.93 6.63
C LEU A 68 -3.43 -2.46 6.73
N ARG A 69 -4.52 -2.04 6.07
CA ARG A 69 -5.04 -0.68 6.16
C ARG A 69 -5.39 -0.31 7.59
N LEU A 70 -6.09 -1.20 8.30
CA LEU A 70 -6.43 -1.02 9.71
C LEU A 70 -5.17 -0.90 10.55
N ALA A 71 -4.17 -1.75 10.32
CA ALA A 71 -2.89 -1.67 11.01
C ALA A 71 -2.20 -0.30 10.80
N PHE A 72 -2.08 0.17 9.56
CA PHE A 72 -1.50 1.49 9.28
C PHE A 72 -2.31 2.65 9.84
N TYR A 73 -3.64 2.54 9.82
CA TYR A 73 -4.54 3.57 10.34
C TYR A 73 -4.44 3.69 11.87
N ASP A 74 -4.29 2.56 12.57
CA ASP A 74 -4.21 2.51 14.02
C ASP A 74 -2.77 2.69 14.55
N LEU A 75 -1.76 2.80 13.67
CA LEU A 75 -0.40 3.20 14.06
C LEU A 75 -0.43 4.62 14.65
N ARG A 76 0.00 4.71 15.90
CA ARG A 76 -0.07 5.94 16.70
C ARG A 76 0.76 7.09 16.12
N PHE A 77 1.87 6.79 15.45
CA PHE A 77 2.81 7.79 14.99
C PHE A 77 3.17 7.62 13.51
N PRO A 78 3.13 8.69 12.70
CA PRO A 78 3.46 8.61 11.27
C PRO A 78 4.87 8.09 10.95
N PHE A 79 5.85 8.33 11.82
CA PHE A 79 7.22 7.87 11.58
C PHE A 79 7.36 6.34 11.62
N LEU A 80 6.47 5.64 12.33
CA LEU A 80 6.45 4.18 12.36
C LEU A 80 6.08 3.61 10.98
N GLN A 81 5.22 4.31 10.22
CA GLN A 81 4.90 3.92 8.84
C GLN A 81 6.15 4.01 7.96
N THR A 82 6.94 5.07 8.09
CA THR A 82 8.18 5.22 7.30
C THR A 82 9.24 4.18 7.66
N GLU A 83 9.29 3.72 8.91
CA GLU A 83 10.17 2.64 9.34
C GLU A 83 9.80 1.31 8.68
N ILE A 84 8.52 0.91 8.75
CA ILE A 84 8.01 -0.30 8.08
C ILE A 84 8.28 -0.26 6.56
N LEU A 85 7.98 0.88 5.93
CA LEU A 85 8.20 1.07 4.50
C LEU A 85 9.68 0.95 4.11
N THR A 86 10.59 1.39 4.98
CA THR A 86 12.04 1.27 4.75
C THR A 86 12.47 -0.19 4.76
N GLU A 87 11.96 -0.97 5.72
CA GLU A 87 12.25 -2.40 5.85
C GLU A 87 11.67 -3.25 4.71
N TRP A 88 10.51 -2.85 4.17
CA TRP A 88 9.88 -3.58 3.06
C TRP A 88 10.49 -3.29 1.71
N LEU A 89 11.00 -2.07 1.47
CA LEU A 89 11.52 -1.69 0.15
C LEU A 89 12.51 -2.71 -0.46
N PRO A 90 13.48 -3.27 0.28
CA PRO A 90 14.36 -4.32 -0.27
C PRO A 90 13.72 -5.72 -0.38
N LYS A 91 12.55 -5.96 0.23
CA LYS A 91 11.89 -7.28 0.34
C LYS A 91 10.70 -7.48 -0.60
N ILE A 92 10.22 -6.44 -1.28
CA ILE A 92 8.97 -6.48 -2.05
C ILE A 92 8.95 -7.51 -3.19
N ASN A 93 10.10 -8.08 -3.60
CA ASN A 93 10.24 -9.14 -4.62
C ASN A 93 9.36 -8.92 -5.87
N ASP A 94 9.26 -7.66 -6.31
CA ASP A 94 8.46 -7.24 -7.47
C ASP A 94 6.98 -7.66 -7.40
N ASN A 95 6.42 -7.84 -6.20
CA ASN A 95 5.00 -8.13 -5.98
C ASN A 95 4.14 -6.89 -6.30
N ILE A 96 3.72 -6.77 -7.56
CA ILE A 96 2.96 -5.64 -8.12
C ILE A 96 1.71 -5.33 -7.29
N ARG A 97 0.99 -6.37 -6.84
CA ARG A 97 -0.26 -6.19 -6.10
C ARG A 97 0.00 -5.54 -4.74
N PHE A 98 1.07 -5.94 -4.05
CA PHE A 98 1.47 -5.33 -2.79
C PHE A 98 1.96 -3.90 -2.98
N THR A 99 2.81 -3.67 -3.98
CA THR A 99 3.41 -2.35 -4.22
C THR A 99 2.38 -1.32 -4.67
N ASP A 100 1.43 -1.70 -5.54
CA ASP A 100 0.31 -0.85 -5.93
C ASP A 100 -0.54 -0.46 -4.72
N TRP A 101 -0.86 -1.41 -3.85
CA TRP A 101 -1.63 -1.17 -2.64
C TRP A 101 -0.90 -0.19 -1.70
N ILE A 102 0.39 -0.43 -1.43
CA ILE A 102 1.22 0.43 -0.58
C ILE A 102 1.33 1.83 -1.17
N LEU A 103 1.53 1.92 -2.49
CA LEU A 103 1.60 3.19 -3.19
C LEU A 103 0.32 4.01 -2.97
N PHE A 104 -0.83 3.38 -3.23
CA PHE A 104 -2.11 4.06 -3.23
C PHE A 104 -2.61 4.43 -1.83
N TYR A 105 -2.50 3.52 -0.86
CA TYR A 105 -3.08 3.70 0.47
C TYR A 105 -2.12 4.28 1.51
N VAL A 106 -0.82 4.21 1.28
CA VAL A 106 0.19 4.65 2.27
C VAL A 106 1.08 5.75 1.69
N VAL A 107 1.89 5.43 0.69
CA VAL A 107 2.96 6.31 0.18
C VAL A 107 2.40 7.63 -0.37
N ARG A 108 1.27 7.58 -1.07
CA ARG A 108 0.59 8.76 -1.61
C ARG A 108 0.29 9.84 -0.57
N TYR A 109 0.12 9.47 0.69
CA TYR A 109 -0.23 10.38 1.77
C TYR A 109 0.98 10.84 2.60
N LEU A 110 2.18 10.36 2.30
CA LEU A 110 3.41 10.87 2.91
C LEU A 110 3.78 12.26 2.35
N PRO A 111 4.48 13.10 3.12
CA PRO A 111 4.97 14.40 2.65
C PRO A 111 5.86 14.29 1.41
N ASP A 112 5.77 15.24 0.48
CA ASP A 112 6.52 15.22 -0.79
C ASP A 112 8.06 15.24 -0.59
N ASN A 113 8.54 15.84 0.49
CA ASN A 113 9.96 15.89 0.85
C ASN A 113 10.46 14.65 1.60
N ASN A 114 9.62 13.62 1.78
CA ASN A 114 9.99 12.40 2.47
C ASN A 114 10.83 11.49 1.55
N GLU A 115 12.03 11.11 2.00
CA GLU A 115 12.95 10.28 1.22
C GLU A 115 12.40 8.87 0.96
N VAL A 116 11.75 8.27 1.96
CA VAL A 116 11.12 6.93 1.85
C VAL A 116 10.01 6.97 0.79
N ARG A 117 9.18 8.02 0.78
CA ARG A 117 8.16 8.23 -0.25
C ARG A 117 8.77 8.24 -1.65
N ASN A 118 9.84 9.02 -1.84
CA ASN A 118 10.46 9.17 -3.16
C ASN A 118 11.13 7.86 -3.61
N ALA A 119 11.74 7.11 -2.70
CA ALA A 119 12.30 5.78 -2.98
C ALA A 119 11.22 4.79 -3.41
N TRP A 120 10.07 4.75 -2.71
CA TRP A 120 8.93 3.91 -3.09
C TRP A 120 8.33 4.31 -4.44
N ILE A 121 8.14 5.60 -4.70
CA ILE A 121 7.64 6.07 -5.99
C ILE A 121 8.58 5.64 -7.12
N SER A 122 9.90 5.77 -6.94
CA SER A 122 10.87 5.34 -7.94
C SER A 122 10.73 3.85 -8.24
N LYS A 123 10.74 3.01 -7.19
CA LYS A 123 10.63 1.55 -7.36
C LYS A 123 9.30 1.14 -7.98
N CYS A 124 8.19 1.77 -7.60
CA CYS A 124 6.89 1.52 -8.21
C CYS A 124 6.84 1.98 -9.68
N ALA A 125 7.51 3.09 -10.04
CA ALA A 125 7.60 3.54 -11.42
C ALA A 125 8.36 2.54 -12.28
N ASP A 126 9.50 2.03 -11.79
CA ASP A 126 10.29 1.01 -12.50
C ASP A 126 9.45 -0.26 -12.74
N LEU A 127 8.77 -0.75 -11.69
CA LEU A 127 7.88 -1.91 -11.78
C LEU A 127 6.71 -1.71 -12.75
N ALA A 128 6.09 -0.53 -12.73
CA ALA A 128 4.99 -0.20 -13.62
C ALA A 128 5.44 -0.09 -15.08
N VAL A 129 6.66 0.42 -15.33
CA VAL A 129 7.25 0.48 -16.67
C VAL A 129 7.49 -0.92 -17.22
N GLU A 130 8.06 -1.81 -16.40
CA GLU A 130 8.38 -3.19 -16.78
C GLU A 130 7.12 -4.03 -17.01
N SER A 131 6.20 -4.02 -16.04
CA SER A 131 4.99 -4.84 -16.08
C SER A 131 3.89 -4.29 -17.00
N GLN A 132 3.88 -2.98 -17.22
CA GLN A 132 2.78 -2.24 -17.85
C GLN A 132 1.41 -2.48 -17.19
N ASP A 133 1.39 -2.80 -15.89
CA ASP A 133 0.14 -3.01 -15.15
C ASP A 133 -0.66 -1.70 -15.04
N GLU A 134 -1.89 -1.69 -15.56
CA GLU A 134 -2.70 -0.47 -15.62
C GLU A 134 -3.12 0.06 -14.24
N SER A 135 -3.24 -0.80 -13.24
CA SER A 135 -3.62 -0.38 -11.88
C SER A 135 -2.47 0.36 -11.21
N SER A 136 -1.27 -0.19 -11.29
CA SER A 136 -0.03 0.43 -10.80
C SER A 136 0.23 1.77 -11.49
N ILE A 137 0.05 1.84 -12.81
CA ILE A 137 0.17 3.07 -13.58
C ILE A 137 -0.87 4.11 -13.13
N GLU A 138 -2.13 3.69 -12.94
CA GLU A 138 -3.18 4.58 -12.43
C GLU A 138 -2.82 5.14 -11.05
N SER A 139 -2.36 4.30 -10.12
CA SER A 139 -1.95 4.72 -8.78
C SER A 139 -0.79 5.72 -8.82
N LEU A 140 0.17 5.52 -9.73
CA LEU A 140 1.26 6.48 -9.97
C LEU A 140 0.75 7.81 -10.53
N ILE A 141 -0.19 7.81 -11.47
CA ILE A 141 -0.82 9.04 -11.99
C ILE A 141 -1.45 9.83 -10.85
N TRP A 142 -2.21 9.16 -9.98
CA TRP A 142 -2.85 9.79 -8.81
C TRP A 142 -1.86 10.34 -7.78
N THR A 143 -0.71 9.68 -7.65
CA THR A 143 0.34 10.02 -6.68
C THR A 143 1.23 11.16 -7.20
N LEU A 144 1.64 11.11 -8.47
CA LEU A 144 2.57 12.05 -9.07
C LEU A 144 1.89 13.34 -9.55
N ARG A 145 0.70 13.24 -10.15
CA ARG A 145 -0.03 14.40 -10.69
C ARG A 145 0.88 15.29 -11.57
N ALA A 146 1.08 16.54 -11.18
CA ALA A 146 1.93 17.51 -11.89
C ALA A 146 3.40 17.08 -12.00
N ASP A 147 3.85 16.15 -11.15
CA ASP A 147 5.20 15.62 -11.17
C ASP A 147 5.40 14.43 -12.11
N LEU A 148 4.33 13.90 -12.72
CA LEU A 148 4.42 12.78 -13.67
C LEU A 148 5.47 13.02 -14.79
N PRO A 149 5.56 14.22 -15.41
CA PRO A 149 6.56 14.49 -16.45
C PRO A 149 8.03 14.33 -16.01
N LYS A 150 8.32 14.32 -14.70
CA LYS A 150 9.66 14.04 -14.17
C LYS A 150 10.07 12.59 -14.42
N PHE A 151 9.11 11.68 -14.57
CA PHE A 151 9.28 10.26 -14.89
C PHE A 151 9.03 10.04 -16.38
N LYS A 152 10.09 10.22 -17.20
CA LYS A 152 9.97 10.26 -18.67
C LYS A 152 9.39 8.97 -19.26
N GLU A 153 9.94 7.82 -18.89
CA GLU A 153 9.51 6.52 -19.42
C GLU A 153 8.05 6.21 -19.05
N LEU A 154 7.70 6.40 -17.77
CA LEU A 154 6.31 6.27 -17.31
C LEU A 154 5.37 7.23 -18.07
N SER A 155 5.78 8.48 -18.28
CA SER A 155 5.00 9.46 -19.05
C SER A 155 4.73 9.02 -20.48
N GLU A 156 5.71 8.40 -21.14
CA GLU A 156 5.56 7.85 -22.49
C GLU A 156 4.58 6.67 -22.52
N ILE A 157 4.68 5.77 -21.55
CA ILE A 157 3.74 4.66 -21.39
C ILE A 157 2.32 5.17 -21.14
N VAL A 158 2.15 6.14 -20.24
CA VAL A 158 0.85 6.76 -19.95
C VAL A 158 0.24 7.39 -21.20
N LYS A 159 1.03 8.14 -21.98
CA LYS A 159 0.58 8.70 -23.27
C LYS A 159 0.14 7.62 -24.24
N ARG A 160 0.94 6.55 -24.39
CA ARG A 160 0.62 5.41 -25.25
C ARG A 160 -0.68 4.72 -24.82
N LEU A 161 -0.83 4.45 -23.53
CA LEU A 161 -2.00 3.78 -22.97
C LEU A 161 -3.25 4.66 -22.98
N SER A 162 -3.13 5.98 -22.86
CA SER A 162 -4.29 6.90 -22.89
C SER A 162 -5.15 6.80 -24.15
N SER A 163 -4.57 6.32 -25.25
CA SER A 163 -5.29 6.10 -26.51
C SER A 163 -6.12 4.81 -26.50
N ASN A 164 -5.72 3.82 -25.70
CA ASN A 164 -6.23 2.44 -25.78
C ASN A 164 -6.92 1.97 -24.48
N SER A 165 -6.61 2.57 -23.34
CA SER A 165 -7.22 2.27 -22.04
C SER A 165 -8.16 3.40 -21.61
N PRO A 166 -9.49 3.15 -21.60
CA PRO A 166 -10.47 4.12 -21.08
C PRO A 166 -10.22 4.48 -19.62
N LYS A 167 -9.67 3.54 -18.84
CA LYS A 167 -9.28 3.71 -17.45
C LYS A 167 -8.22 4.79 -17.34
N ILE A 168 -7.06 4.59 -17.98
CA ILE A 168 -5.94 5.55 -17.96
C ILE A 168 -6.38 6.92 -18.52
N LYS A 169 -7.14 6.92 -19.62
CA LYS A 169 -7.66 8.17 -20.21
C LYS A 169 -8.49 8.97 -19.21
N ARG A 170 -9.40 8.32 -18.50
CA ARG A 170 -10.24 8.96 -17.48
C ARG A 170 -9.39 9.51 -16.33
N THR A 171 -8.39 8.74 -15.89
CA THR A 171 -7.51 9.15 -14.80
C THR A 171 -6.77 10.44 -15.15
N ILE A 172 -6.13 10.50 -16.32
CA ILE A 172 -5.40 11.70 -16.80
C ILE A 172 -6.28 12.94 -16.81
N VAL A 173 -7.49 12.83 -17.37
CA VAL A 173 -8.47 13.93 -17.42
C VAL A 173 -8.86 14.39 -16.02
N THR A 174 -9.03 13.46 -15.09
CA THR A 174 -9.45 13.76 -13.72
C THR A 174 -8.32 14.41 -12.91
N THR A 175 -7.07 14.02 -13.16
CA THR A 175 -5.89 14.57 -12.48
C THR A 175 -5.36 15.86 -13.11
N SER A 176 -5.98 16.35 -14.19
CA SER A 176 -5.55 17.54 -14.93
C SER A 176 -4.09 17.50 -15.41
N ILE A 177 -3.60 16.30 -15.74
CA ILE A 177 -2.26 16.13 -16.31
C ILE A 177 -2.41 16.27 -17.82
N VAL A 178 -2.38 17.51 -18.31
CA VAL A 178 -2.41 17.84 -19.74
C VAL A 178 -1.23 18.74 -20.06
#